data_AF-A0A847MB34-F1
#
_entry.id   AF-A0A847MB34-F1
#
_cell.length_a   1.000
_cell.length_b   1.000
_cell.length_c   1.000
_cell.angle_alpha   90.00
_cell.angle_beta   90.00
_cell.angle_gamma   90.00
#
_symmetry.space_group_name_H-M   'P 1'
#
loop_
_entity.id
_entity.type
_entity.pdbx_description
1 polymer ?
#
loop_
_entity_poly.entity_id
_entity_poly.type
_entity_poly.pdbx_seq_one_letter_code
_entity_poly.pdbx_strand_id
1 'polypeptide(L)'
;MRQLLVAGLMLSVAGVSVAQALDVAKLAEAYKDFDMARRDGMGYSDSPDSGNLGWGEGGIITSYINMWEATEDVYWLEKISDHFHRIMANASDPEGEGYLSWYTARYSAAVAWAERLHNVSDAKVDPAVQKATDITAAAKATGHTYLIDFLENAQRFRVVDWTTREVIADGLEHDGGETEVTQIEPFAFTITGPTHQGDRFIVRTMAREATPHVVHQGLFLYPVARLIELVQQRPELQEQFGADAEQFLQFINRNVFEKNERDWLDMGEMGGAYRSEPRLSERQPNRVIPHNQYAELARVWLVLQNVEGAHPLMAQRAEQMVRYFKSHVYLDEENDAYYWRYSNWIEFGEPGHYFAADRYESTGYGNIDIKLVVEATRRGVLFTDEDMQRFVNTWLRVMWNQDEDTPLMAARVDGIGAFGSSPLTTGWAQLSQWDPKVYELALKTFSAQPEDKQAEAVPTILLSAARAGRIPAQ
;
A
#
# COMPACT_ATOMS: atom_id res chain seq x y z
N MET A 1 12.14 -82.91 -23.66
CA MET A 1 12.48 -82.14 -24.87
C MET A 1 11.74 -80.81 -24.78
N ARG A 2 12.49 -79.67 -24.66
CA ARG A 2 12.09 -78.23 -24.70
C ARG A 2 11.11 -77.72 -23.62
N GLN A 3 11.40 -76.79 -22.69
CA GLN A 3 11.98 -75.42 -22.68
C GLN A 3 11.20 -74.34 -23.47
N LEU A 4 10.73 -73.28 -22.76
CA LEU A 4 10.79 -71.81 -23.01
C LEU A 4 9.60 -71.11 -22.25
N LEU A 5 9.70 -70.21 -21.25
CA LEU A 5 10.35 -68.89 -21.00
C LEU A 5 9.55 -67.63 -21.45
N VAL A 6 9.38 -66.69 -20.49
CA VAL A 6 9.34 -65.19 -20.59
C VAL A 6 8.04 -64.53 -21.07
N ALA A 7 7.56 -63.36 -20.63
CA ALA A 7 7.73 -62.36 -19.54
C ALA A 7 6.54 -61.37 -19.73
N GLY A 8 6.00 -60.60 -18.77
CA GLY A 8 6.65 -59.63 -17.90
C GLY A 8 6.83 -58.28 -18.61
N LEU A 9 5.82 -57.38 -18.54
CA LEU A 9 5.97 -55.97 -18.92
C LEU A 9 5.21 -55.10 -17.90
N MET A 10 5.92 -54.62 -16.88
CA MET A 10 5.51 -53.43 -16.12
C MET A 10 6.16 -52.23 -16.82
N LEU A 11 5.33 -51.31 -17.33
CA LEU A 11 5.79 -50.01 -17.78
C LEU A 11 6.03 -49.11 -16.56
N SER A 12 7.30 -48.80 -16.32
CA SER A 12 7.75 -47.70 -15.49
C SER A 12 7.42 -46.37 -16.18
N VAL A 13 6.58 -45.54 -15.56
CA VAL A 13 6.49 -44.12 -15.92
C VAL A 13 7.57 -43.40 -15.11
N ALA A 14 8.73 -43.20 -15.74
CA ALA A 14 9.72 -42.25 -15.30
C ALA A 14 9.35 -40.87 -15.86
N GLY A 15 9.02 -39.94 -14.97
CA GLY A 15 8.69 -38.56 -15.30
C GLY A 15 9.00 -37.65 -14.12
N VAL A 16 10.18 -37.79 -13.51
CA VAL A 16 10.68 -36.77 -12.58
C VAL A 16 11.37 -35.71 -13.43
N SER A 17 10.63 -34.65 -13.76
CA SER A 17 11.24 -33.37 -14.08
C SER A 17 11.92 -32.88 -12.81
N VAL A 18 13.23 -33.13 -12.69
CA VAL A 18 14.06 -32.46 -11.69
C VAL A 18 14.09 -31.01 -12.10
N ALA A 19 13.24 -30.18 -11.50
CA ALA A 19 13.36 -28.73 -11.60
C ALA A 19 14.81 -28.38 -11.27
N GLN A 20 15.50 -27.69 -12.18
CA GLN A 20 16.89 -27.31 -11.99
C GLN A 20 16.97 -26.50 -10.68
N ALA A 21 17.81 -26.94 -9.74
CA ALA A 21 17.98 -26.25 -8.48
C ALA A 21 18.49 -24.82 -8.75
N LEU A 22 17.92 -23.83 -8.07
CA LEU A 22 18.37 -22.45 -8.16
C LEU A 22 19.80 -22.35 -7.62
N ASP A 23 20.69 -21.70 -8.37
CA ASP A 23 22.03 -21.35 -7.89
C ASP A 23 21.92 -20.12 -6.99
N VAL A 24 21.68 -20.35 -5.70
CA VAL A 24 21.42 -19.29 -4.71
C VAL A 24 22.56 -18.29 -4.66
N ALA A 25 23.82 -18.75 -4.70
CA ALA A 25 24.99 -17.88 -4.62
C ALA A 25 25.09 -16.97 -5.86
N LYS A 26 24.92 -17.55 -7.06
CA LYS A 26 24.92 -16.76 -8.30
C LYS A 26 23.78 -15.73 -8.33
N LEU A 27 22.58 -16.13 -7.92
CA LEU A 27 21.43 -15.22 -7.90
C LEU A 27 21.61 -14.11 -6.86
N ALA A 28 22.14 -14.43 -5.68
CA ALA A 28 22.43 -13.44 -4.65
C ALA A 28 23.44 -12.39 -5.14
N GLU A 29 24.50 -12.81 -5.84
CA GLU A 29 25.47 -11.89 -6.44
C GLU A 29 24.83 -11.01 -7.52
N ALA A 30 24.01 -11.60 -8.40
CA ALA A 30 23.28 -10.82 -9.42
C ALA A 30 22.35 -9.77 -8.80
N TYR A 31 21.72 -10.07 -7.65
CA TYR A 31 20.93 -9.08 -6.93
C TYR A 31 21.79 -8.01 -6.26
N LYS A 32 22.98 -8.34 -5.73
CA LYS A 32 23.94 -7.35 -5.22
C LYS A 32 24.36 -6.36 -6.30
N ASP A 33 24.74 -6.85 -7.48
CA ASP A 33 25.10 -5.99 -8.62
C ASP A 33 23.95 -5.05 -9.01
N PHE A 34 22.74 -5.61 -9.08
CA PHE A 34 21.54 -4.85 -9.42
C PHE A 34 21.17 -3.82 -8.34
N ASP A 35 21.33 -4.15 -7.06
CA ASP A 35 21.15 -3.20 -5.95
C ASP A 35 22.17 -2.05 -6.04
N MET A 36 23.45 -2.37 -6.25
CA MET A 36 24.50 -1.36 -6.38
C MET A 36 24.27 -0.42 -7.57
N ALA A 37 23.69 -0.90 -8.68
CA ALA A 37 23.31 -0.04 -9.79
C ALA A 37 22.22 1.00 -9.43
N ARG A 38 21.47 0.81 -8.34
CA ARG A 38 20.42 1.73 -7.87
C ARG A 38 21.00 2.78 -6.92
N ARG A 39 21.69 3.77 -7.49
CA ARG A 39 22.32 4.87 -6.75
C ARG A 39 23.31 4.34 -5.71
N ASP A 40 24.23 3.48 -6.13
CA ASP A 40 25.25 2.87 -5.25
C ASP A 40 24.62 2.11 -4.07
N GLY A 41 23.48 1.47 -4.33
CA GLY A 41 22.69 0.76 -3.33
C GLY A 41 21.95 1.66 -2.35
N MET A 42 21.88 2.98 -2.53
CA MET A 42 21.15 3.87 -1.62
C MET A 42 19.62 3.79 -1.79
N GLY A 43 19.14 3.35 -2.95
CA GLY A 43 17.71 3.32 -3.25
C GLY A 43 17.05 4.70 -3.15
N TYR A 44 15.97 4.78 -2.37
CA TYR A 44 15.22 6.02 -2.07
C TYR A 44 15.25 6.38 -0.58
N SER A 45 16.11 5.74 0.22
CA SER A 45 16.20 5.90 1.69
C SER A 45 16.47 7.34 2.17
N ASP A 46 16.96 8.22 1.30
CA ASP A 46 17.18 9.64 1.57
C ASP A 46 16.04 10.55 1.07
N SER A 47 14.92 10.00 0.58
CA SER A 47 13.78 10.77 0.10
C SER A 47 13.07 11.51 1.24
N PRO A 48 12.71 12.80 1.06
CA PRO A 48 11.86 13.53 2.00
C PRO A 48 10.36 13.23 1.83
N ASP A 49 9.97 12.60 0.71
CA ASP A 49 8.57 12.25 0.42
C ASP A 49 8.23 10.85 0.95
N SER A 50 7.21 10.76 1.80
CA SER A 50 6.82 9.48 2.41
C SER A 50 6.27 8.47 1.40
N GLY A 51 5.71 8.91 0.28
CA GLY A 51 5.25 8.02 -0.79
C GLY A 51 6.40 7.31 -1.49
N ASN A 52 7.51 8.02 -1.74
CA ASN A 52 8.75 7.41 -2.25
C ASN A 52 9.38 6.46 -1.22
N LEU A 53 9.35 6.81 0.07
CA LEU A 53 9.82 5.90 1.13
C LEU A 53 8.94 4.65 1.25
N GLY A 54 7.62 4.80 1.22
CA GLY A 54 6.70 3.67 1.30
C GLY A 54 6.78 2.77 0.08
N TRP A 55 6.38 3.29 -1.08
CA TRP A 55 6.20 2.48 -2.30
C TRP A 55 7.51 2.15 -3.02
N GLY A 56 8.52 3.02 -2.91
CA GLY A 56 9.85 2.80 -3.49
C GLY A 56 10.77 2.07 -2.52
N GLU A 57 11.19 2.75 -1.47
CA GLU A 57 12.18 2.24 -0.51
C GLU A 57 11.68 1.01 0.26
N GLY A 58 10.41 0.98 0.65
CA GLY A 58 9.81 -0.16 1.35
C GLY A 58 9.92 -1.48 0.56
N GLY A 59 9.84 -1.43 -0.76
CA GLY A 59 10.06 -2.59 -1.63
C GLY A 59 11.52 -3.05 -1.66
N ILE A 60 12.46 -2.10 -1.65
CA ILE A 60 13.91 -2.36 -1.63
C ILE A 60 14.32 -2.99 -0.29
N ILE A 61 13.94 -2.38 0.82
CA ILE A 61 14.31 -2.88 2.15
C ILE A 61 13.58 -4.19 2.50
N THR A 62 12.37 -4.41 1.96
CA THR A 62 11.71 -5.74 2.00
C THR A 62 12.51 -6.79 1.24
N SER A 63 13.13 -6.42 0.12
CA SER A 63 13.97 -7.33 -0.63
C SER A 63 15.21 -7.76 0.16
N TYR A 64 15.81 -6.86 0.94
CA TYR A 64 16.95 -7.21 1.79
C TYR A 64 16.58 -8.25 2.85
N ILE A 65 15.46 -8.10 3.57
CA ILE A 65 15.08 -9.11 4.55
C ILE A 65 14.74 -10.46 3.90
N ASN A 66 14.12 -10.45 2.71
CA ASN A 66 13.89 -11.69 1.95
C ASN A 66 15.18 -12.37 1.51
N MET A 67 16.19 -11.58 1.11
CA MET A 67 17.51 -12.08 0.76
C MET A 67 18.21 -12.67 1.99
N TRP A 68 18.16 -12.00 3.13
CA TRP A 68 18.68 -12.53 4.39
C TRP A 68 18.01 -13.86 4.74
N GLU A 69 16.69 -13.97 4.66
CA GLU A 69 15.98 -15.22 4.96
C GLU A 69 16.38 -16.39 4.04
N ALA A 70 16.79 -16.10 2.81
CA ALA A 70 17.20 -17.12 1.85
C ALA A 70 18.70 -17.46 1.87
N THR A 71 19.54 -16.59 2.43
CA THR A 71 21.01 -16.68 2.32
C THR A 71 21.76 -16.63 3.64
N GLU A 72 21.12 -16.12 4.70
CA GLU A 72 21.73 -15.74 5.98
C GLU A 72 22.95 -14.80 5.88
N ASP A 73 23.13 -14.13 4.73
CA ASP A 73 24.22 -13.18 4.52
C ASP A 73 23.95 -11.86 5.28
N VAL A 74 24.80 -11.57 6.26
CA VAL A 74 24.69 -10.37 7.13
C VAL A 74 24.77 -9.06 6.35
N TYR A 75 25.33 -9.06 5.14
CA TYR A 75 25.31 -7.92 4.23
C TYR A 75 23.90 -7.33 4.10
N TRP A 76 22.87 -8.16 4.01
CA TRP A 76 21.50 -7.69 3.85
C TRP A 76 20.94 -7.02 5.11
N LEU A 77 21.42 -7.41 6.30
CA LEU A 77 21.06 -6.75 7.57
C LEU A 77 21.75 -5.39 7.70
N GLU A 78 23.01 -5.29 7.27
CA GLU A 78 23.73 -4.01 7.18
C GLU A 78 22.98 -3.02 6.29
N LYS A 79 22.50 -3.47 5.13
CA LYS A 79 21.68 -2.66 4.23
C LYS A 79 20.37 -2.19 4.89
N ILE A 80 19.69 -3.04 5.67
CA ILE A 80 18.49 -2.61 6.42
C ILE A 80 18.84 -1.50 7.41
N SER A 81 19.92 -1.67 8.20
CA SER A 81 20.33 -0.68 9.19
C SER A 81 20.69 0.66 8.54
N ASP A 82 21.57 0.65 7.53
CA ASP A 82 22.03 1.85 6.82
C ASP A 82 20.87 2.65 6.22
N HIS A 83 19.91 1.94 5.61
CA HIS A 83 18.76 2.57 4.99
C HIS A 83 17.85 3.18 6.06
N PHE A 84 17.61 2.48 7.16
CA PHE A 84 16.72 2.98 8.19
C PHE A 84 17.31 4.18 8.96
N HIS A 85 18.62 4.24 9.16
CA HIS A 85 19.30 5.44 9.67
C HIS A 85 18.99 6.68 8.82
N ARG A 86 19.06 6.56 7.48
CA ARG A 86 18.72 7.66 6.56
C ARG A 86 17.23 8.02 6.60
N ILE A 87 16.36 7.01 6.66
CA ILE A 87 14.92 7.21 6.79
C ILE A 87 14.60 7.97 8.08
N MET A 88 15.14 7.54 9.23
CA MET A 88 14.98 8.22 10.52
C MET A 88 15.48 9.67 10.48
N ALA A 89 16.62 9.93 9.85
CA ALA A 89 17.21 11.27 9.74
C ALA A 89 16.31 12.26 8.96
N ASN A 90 15.42 11.76 8.09
CA ASN A 90 14.48 12.56 7.31
C ASN A 90 13.10 12.73 7.97
N ALA A 91 12.87 12.12 9.14
CA ALA A 91 11.62 12.29 9.86
C ALA A 91 11.51 13.72 10.44
N SER A 92 10.31 14.29 10.45
CA SER A 92 10.05 15.67 10.90
C SER A 92 8.74 15.80 11.68
N ASP A 93 8.56 16.93 12.36
CA ASP A 93 7.33 17.27 13.10
C ASP A 93 6.86 18.69 12.69
N PRO A 94 6.34 18.85 11.46
CA PRO A 94 5.82 20.14 11.00
C PRO A 94 4.61 20.63 11.80
N GLU A 95 3.95 19.73 12.53
CA GLU A 95 2.73 20.00 13.29
C GLU A 95 3.02 20.42 14.74
N GLY A 96 4.26 20.23 15.20
CA GLY A 96 4.71 20.62 16.54
C GLY A 96 4.06 19.81 17.66
N GLU A 97 3.68 18.57 17.35
CA GLU A 97 2.92 17.71 18.25
C GLU A 97 3.77 16.72 19.07
N GLY A 98 5.09 16.79 18.91
CA GLY A 98 6.08 16.03 19.67
C GLY A 98 6.36 14.63 19.11
N TYR A 99 5.99 14.37 17.85
CA TYR A 99 6.17 13.08 17.17
C TYR A 99 6.73 13.27 15.77
N LEU A 100 7.87 12.63 15.50
CA LEU A 100 8.48 12.62 14.17
C LEU A 100 7.71 11.69 13.23
N SER A 101 7.55 12.09 11.96
CA SER A 101 6.96 11.27 10.91
C SER A 101 7.46 11.71 9.51
N TRP A 102 6.93 11.07 8.48
CA TRP A 102 7.22 11.37 7.08
C TRP A 102 5.93 11.75 6.37
N TYR A 103 5.98 12.76 5.52
CA TYR A 103 4.78 13.38 4.96
C TYR A 103 4.81 13.34 3.43
N THR A 104 3.62 13.34 2.83
CA THR A 104 3.45 13.62 1.39
C THR A 104 2.09 14.28 1.17
N ALA A 105 2.01 15.20 0.22
CA ALA A 105 0.73 15.77 -0.19
C ALA A 105 0.10 15.00 -1.36
N ARG A 106 0.75 13.93 -1.82
CA ARG A 106 0.39 13.23 -3.06
C ARG A 106 -1.03 12.67 -3.05
N TYR A 107 -1.52 12.20 -1.89
CA TYR A 107 -2.82 11.53 -1.78
C TYR A 107 -3.92 12.43 -1.22
N SER A 108 -3.54 13.60 -0.72
CA SER A 108 -4.44 14.62 -0.19
C SER A 108 -5.22 15.32 -1.30
N ALA A 109 -6.48 15.59 -1.01
CA ALA A 109 -7.39 16.33 -1.87
C ALA A 109 -7.18 17.84 -1.72
N ALA A 110 -7.60 18.57 -2.75
CA ALA A 110 -7.84 20.01 -2.66
C ALA A 110 -9.35 20.26 -2.52
N VAL A 111 -9.72 21.36 -1.86
CA VAL A 111 -11.13 21.70 -1.60
C VAL A 111 -11.42 23.12 -2.06
N ALA A 112 -12.63 23.37 -2.56
CA ALA A 112 -13.12 24.71 -2.83
C ALA A 112 -14.53 24.92 -2.30
N TRP A 113 -14.80 26.15 -1.88
CA TRP A 113 -16.12 26.62 -1.45
C TRP A 113 -16.51 27.84 -2.27
N ALA A 114 -17.68 27.82 -2.87
CA ALA A 114 -18.22 28.92 -3.65
C ALA A 114 -19.50 29.45 -3.01
N GLU A 115 -19.59 30.77 -2.89
CA GLU A 115 -20.79 31.43 -2.38
C GLU A 115 -20.99 32.81 -3.00
N ARG A 116 -22.22 33.32 -2.84
CA ARG A 116 -22.64 34.66 -3.28
C ARG A 116 -22.18 35.70 -2.27
N LEU A 117 -21.72 36.86 -2.74
CA LEU A 117 -21.24 37.93 -1.87
C LEU A 117 -22.21 39.12 -1.89
N HIS A 118 -23.34 38.97 -1.20
CA HIS A 118 -24.39 40.01 -1.10
C HIS A 118 -24.86 40.52 -2.47
N ASN A 119 -25.08 39.60 -3.42
CA ASN A 119 -25.52 39.93 -4.77
C ASN A 119 -26.88 40.65 -4.79
N VAL A 120 -27.06 41.48 -5.82
CA VAL A 120 -28.33 42.14 -6.13
C VAL A 120 -29.28 41.13 -6.79
N SER A 121 -28.76 40.25 -7.64
CA SER A 121 -29.55 39.20 -8.28
C SER A 121 -29.67 37.94 -7.41
N ASP A 122 -30.60 37.07 -7.83
CA ASP A 122 -30.77 35.72 -7.27
C ASP A 122 -29.87 34.66 -7.96
N ALA A 123 -28.98 35.06 -8.88
CA ALA A 123 -28.07 34.16 -9.57
C ALA A 123 -27.25 33.33 -8.58
N LYS A 124 -26.99 32.07 -8.94
CA LYS A 124 -26.30 31.09 -8.09
C LYS A 124 -24.94 30.74 -8.64
N VAL A 125 -24.06 30.23 -7.77
CA VAL A 125 -22.83 29.56 -8.15
C VAL A 125 -22.86 28.17 -7.54
N ASP A 126 -22.73 27.15 -8.38
CA ASP A 126 -22.80 25.76 -7.98
C ASP A 126 -21.63 24.95 -8.57
N PRO A 127 -21.22 23.85 -7.93
CA PRO A 127 -21.62 23.45 -6.58
C PRO A 127 -20.99 24.35 -5.51
N ALA A 128 -21.67 24.51 -4.38
CA ALA A 128 -21.17 25.29 -3.24
C ALA A 128 -19.89 24.74 -2.62
N VAL A 129 -19.62 23.44 -2.75
CA VAL A 129 -18.38 22.78 -2.30
C VAL A 129 -17.91 21.79 -3.34
N GLN A 130 -16.60 21.75 -3.60
CA GLN A 130 -15.94 20.76 -4.44
C GLN A 130 -14.74 20.18 -3.73
N LYS A 131 -14.48 18.89 -3.97
CA LYS A 131 -13.26 18.21 -3.54
C LYS A 131 -12.59 17.55 -4.74
N ALA A 132 -11.39 18.02 -5.09
CA ALA A 132 -10.58 17.42 -6.14
C ALA A 132 -9.70 16.33 -5.52
N THR A 133 -10.00 15.06 -5.83
CA THR A 133 -9.29 13.88 -5.29
C THR A 133 -8.30 13.26 -6.27
N ASP A 134 -8.35 13.64 -7.56
CA ASP A 134 -7.32 13.26 -8.53
C ASP A 134 -5.99 13.94 -8.17
N ILE A 135 -4.91 13.15 -8.19
CA ILE A 135 -3.58 13.58 -7.72
C ILE A 135 -3.04 14.74 -8.55
N THR A 136 -3.21 14.67 -9.88
CA THR A 136 -2.65 15.66 -10.80
C THR A 136 -3.48 16.94 -10.77
N ALA A 137 -4.81 16.81 -10.74
CA ALA A 137 -5.71 17.93 -10.63
C ALA A 137 -5.55 18.66 -9.29
N ALA A 138 -5.57 17.94 -8.16
CA ALA A 138 -5.44 18.53 -6.82
C ALA A 138 -4.13 19.30 -6.64
N ALA A 139 -3.04 18.88 -7.31
CA ALA A 139 -1.75 19.57 -7.27
C ALA A 139 -1.77 20.97 -7.90
N LYS A 140 -2.79 21.30 -8.71
CA LYS A 140 -2.97 22.64 -9.31
C LYS A 140 -3.61 23.64 -8.35
N ALA A 141 -4.27 23.18 -7.29
CA ALA A 141 -4.93 24.07 -6.35
C ALA A 141 -3.90 24.86 -5.53
N THR A 142 -4.05 26.18 -5.50
CA THR A 142 -3.11 27.09 -4.85
C THR A 142 -3.45 27.41 -3.39
N GLY A 143 -4.69 27.16 -2.96
CA GLY A 143 -5.19 27.60 -1.65
C GLY A 143 -5.55 29.09 -1.61
N HIS A 144 -5.62 29.76 -2.76
CA HIS A 144 -6.00 31.17 -2.86
C HIS A 144 -7.52 31.39 -2.75
N THR A 145 -7.90 32.65 -2.61
CA THR A 145 -9.28 33.11 -2.71
C THR A 145 -9.47 33.84 -4.04
N TYR A 146 -10.57 33.57 -4.73
CA TYR A 146 -10.92 34.12 -6.03
C TYR A 146 -12.25 34.86 -5.99
N LEU A 147 -12.42 35.82 -6.88
CA LEU A 147 -13.67 36.52 -7.13
C LEU A 147 -14.10 36.35 -8.57
N ILE A 148 -15.38 36.06 -8.79
CA ILE A 148 -16.06 36.19 -10.07
C ILE A 148 -16.89 37.47 -10.00
N ASP A 149 -16.51 38.49 -10.78
CA ASP A 149 -16.94 39.88 -10.59
C ASP A 149 -17.66 40.42 -11.84
N PHE A 150 -18.96 40.69 -11.73
CA PHE A 150 -19.78 41.32 -12.78
C PHE A 150 -19.66 42.84 -12.71
N LEU A 151 -18.45 43.36 -12.89
CA LEU A 151 -18.15 44.77 -12.60
C LEU A 151 -18.78 45.75 -13.61
N GLU A 152 -18.70 45.43 -14.90
CA GLU A 152 -19.07 46.37 -15.97
C GLU A 152 -20.56 46.35 -16.28
N ASN A 153 -21.16 45.16 -16.31
CA ASN A 153 -22.57 44.95 -16.59
C ASN A 153 -22.98 43.52 -16.18
N ALA A 154 -24.26 43.20 -16.34
CA ALA A 154 -24.80 41.88 -16.00
C ALA A 154 -24.27 40.74 -16.90
N GLN A 155 -23.88 41.02 -18.14
CA GLN A 155 -23.56 39.97 -19.13
C GLN A 155 -22.07 39.65 -19.23
N ARG A 156 -21.22 40.36 -18.48
CA ARG A 156 -19.77 40.17 -18.52
C ARG A 156 -19.17 40.12 -17.13
N PHE A 157 -18.30 39.14 -16.92
CA PHE A 157 -17.56 39.00 -15.69
C PHE A 157 -16.08 38.74 -15.94
N ARG A 158 -15.32 38.91 -14.86
CA ARG A 158 -13.91 38.56 -14.78
C ARG A 158 -13.66 37.63 -13.60
N VAL A 159 -12.59 36.86 -13.68
CA VAL A 159 -12.08 36.03 -12.57
C VAL A 159 -10.81 36.67 -12.05
N VAL A 160 -10.80 37.00 -10.76
CA VAL A 160 -9.69 37.68 -10.09
C VAL A 160 -9.16 36.76 -8.99
N ASP A 161 -7.86 36.49 -8.98
CA ASP A 161 -7.18 35.98 -7.80
C ASP A 161 -7.12 37.11 -6.77
N TRP A 162 -7.93 37.01 -5.72
CA TRP A 162 -7.99 38.05 -4.69
C TRP A 162 -6.80 38.00 -3.73
N THR A 163 -6.15 36.84 -3.61
CA THR A 163 -4.94 36.70 -2.80
C THR A 163 -3.79 37.48 -3.44
N THR A 164 -3.58 37.33 -4.75
CA THR A 164 -2.47 37.98 -5.48
C THR A 164 -2.86 39.31 -6.14
N ARG A 165 -4.16 39.59 -6.29
CA ARG A 165 -4.76 40.73 -7.01
C ARG A 165 -4.64 40.66 -8.53
N GLU A 166 -4.32 39.49 -9.07
CA GLU A 166 -4.21 39.26 -10.51
C GLU A 166 -5.59 38.99 -11.15
N VAL A 167 -5.82 39.54 -12.34
CA VAL A 167 -6.98 39.18 -13.17
C VAL A 167 -6.60 37.97 -14.00
N ILE A 168 -7.17 36.81 -13.70
CA ILE A 168 -6.87 35.53 -14.35
C ILE A 168 -7.59 35.43 -15.70
N ALA A 169 -8.81 35.96 -15.78
CA ALA A 169 -9.57 36.06 -17.02
C ALA A 169 -10.50 37.27 -16.95
N ASP A 170 -10.73 37.90 -18.10
CA ASP A 170 -11.53 39.11 -18.23
C ASP A 170 -12.46 39.02 -19.44
N GLY A 171 -13.58 39.74 -19.39
CA GLY A 171 -14.56 39.81 -20.47
C GLY A 171 -15.27 38.49 -20.79
N LEU A 172 -15.40 37.59 -19.83
CA LEU A 172 -16.16 36.34 -20.00
C LEU A 172 -17.65 36.65 -20.07
N GLU A 173 -18.38 36.01 -20.99
CA GLU A 173 -19.78 36.31 -21.26
C GLU A 173 -20.74 35.40 -20.48
N HIS A 174 -21.87 35.96 -20.06
CA HIS A 174 -22.99 35.25 -19.43
C HIS A 174 -24.30 35.79 -19.98
N ASP A 175 -25.14 34.92 -20.54
CA ASP A 175 -26.37 35.31 -21.23
C ASP A 175 -27.61 35.34 -20.31
N GLY A 176 -27.43 35.09 -19.00
CA GLY A 176 -28.50 34.96 -18.02
C GLY A 176 -29.00 33.52 -17.82
N GLY A 177 -28.45 32.56 -18.58
CA GLY A 177 -28.71 31.12 -18.46
C GLY A 177 -27.71 30.44 -17.53
N GLU A 178 -26.92 29.52 -18.09
CA GLU A 178 -25.86 28.81 -17.37
C GLU A 178 -24.50 29.14 -17.99
N THR A 179 -23.49 29.36 -17.16
CA THR A 179 -22.12 29.61 -17.65
C THR A 179 -21.12 28.93 -16.74
N GLU A 180 -20.27 28.10 -17.34
CA GLU A 180 -19.19 27.41 -16.64
C GLU A 180 -17.99 28.34 -16.44
N VAL A 181 -17.37 28.25 -15.26
CA VAL A 181 -16.18 28.96 -14.83
C VAL A 181 -15.12 27.92 -14.49
N THR A 182 -14.12 27.79 -15.35
CA THR A 182 -13.05 26.78 -15.26
C THR A 182 -11.67 27.38 -14.99
N GLN A 183 -11.59 28.70 -14.84
CA GLN A 183 -10.33 29.43 -14.64
C GLN A 183 -9.74 29.25 -13.23
N ILE A 184 -10.49 28.65 -12.30
CA ILE A 184 -10.06 28.40 -10.92
C ILE A 184 -9.65 26.94 -10.78
N GLU A 185 -8.52 26.57 -11.37
CA GLU A 185 -8.08 25.17 -11.39
C GLU A 185 -7.84 24.59 -9.99
N PRO A 186 -8.14 23.30 -9.76
CA PRO A 186 -8.76 22.32 -10.69
C PRO A 186 -10.29 22.32 -10.69
N PHE A 187 -10.92 23.35 -10.14
CA PHE A 187 -12.35 23.39 -9.89
C PHE A 187 -13.12 23.99 -11.07
N ALA A 188 -14.35 23.54 -11.26
CA ALA A 188 -15.25 24.05 -12.29
C ALA A 188 -16.59 24.40 -11.66
N PHE A 189 -17.02 25.66 -11.77
CA PHE A 189 -18.29 26.13 -11.19
C PHE A 189 -19.24 26.55 -12.29
N THR A 190 -20.54 26.53 -12.03
CA THR A 190 -21.57 27.02 -12.93
C THR A 190 -22.29 28.19 -12.28
N ILE A 191 -22.36 29.31 -12.99
CA ILE A 191 -23.24 30.41 -12.64
C ILE A 191 -24.57 30.17 -13.34
N THR A 192 -25.67 30.21 -12.58
CA THR A 192 -27.02 29.96 -13.09
C THR A 192 -27.97 31.09 -12.77
N GLY A 193 -28.72 31.52 -13.77
CA GLY A 193 -29.77 32.53 -13.69
C GLY A 193 -29.26 33.95 -13.96
N PRO A 194 -30.19 34.91 -14.16
CA PRO A 194 -29.83 36.27 -14.54
C PRO A 194 -29.05 36.98 -13.43
N THR A 195 -27.96 37.62 -13.82
CA THR A 195 -27.05 38.40 -12.96
C THR A 195 -27.33 39.90 -13.06
N HIS A 196 -26.64 40.69 -12.22
CA HIS A 196 -26.68 42.14 -12.21
C HIS A 196 -25.27 42.74 -12.13
N GLN A 197 -25.10 43.98 -12.61
CA GLN A 197 -23.85 44.71 -12.40
C GLN A 197 -23.57 44.86 -10.88
N GLY A 198 -22.36 44.52 -10.46
CA GLY A 198 -21.93 44.55 -9.06
C GLY A 198 -22.12 43.23 -8.32
N ASP A 199 -22.73 42.22 -8.93
CA ASP A 199 -22.76 40.88 -8.38
C ASP A 199 -21.35 40.29 -8.29
N ARG A 200 -21.10 39.58 -7.19
CA ARG A 200 -19.83 38.91 -6.92
C ARG A 200 -20.04 37.52 -6.34
N PHE A 201 -19.27 36.57 -6.85
CA PHE A 201 -19.15 35.26 -6.23
C PHE A 201 -17.74 35.11 -5.69
N ILE A 202 -17.62 34.61 -4.46
CA ILE A 202 -16.34 34.34 -3.84
C ILE A 202 -16.10 32.84 -3.86
N VAL A 203 -14.90 32.45 -4.29
CA VAL A 203 -14.44 31.07 -4.27
C VAL A 203 -13.21 30.99 -3.38
N ARG A 204 -13.32 30.31 -2.23
CA ARG A 204 -12.18 30.03 -1.35
C ARG A 204 -11.66 28.65 -1.68
N THR A 205 -10.36 28.49 -1.85
CA THR A 205 -9.74 27.18 -2.10
C THR A 205 -8.79 26.80 -0.98
N MET A 206 -8.56 25.50 -0.84
CA MET A 206 -7.60 24.87 0.04
C MET A 206 -6.72 23.96 -0.82
N ALA A 207 -5.41 24.17 -0.77
CA ALA A 207 -4.44 23.30 -1.43
C ALA A 207 -4.34 21.96 -0.70
N ARG A 208 -3.73 20.98 -1.35
CA ARG A 208 -3.35 19.71 -0.73
C ARG A 208 -2.41 19.94 0.46
N GLU A 209 -2.66 19.23 1.55
CA GLU A 209 -1.79 19.24 2.72
C GLU A 209 -0.89 18.01 2.71
N ALA A 210 0.34 18.14 3.21
CA ALA A 210 1.19 16.97 3.40
C ALA A 210 0.76 16.24 4.68
N THR A 211 0.44 14.94 4.57
CA THR A 211 0.00 14.11 5.70
C THR A 211 0.86 12.85 5.83
N PRO A 212 0.95 12.27 7.04
CA PRO A 212 1.57 10.96 7.21
C PRO A 212 0.64 9.86 6.71
N HIS A 213 1.21 8.75 6.23
CA HIS A 213 0.42 7.58 5.85
C HIS A 213 0.93 6.33 6.53
N VAL A 214 0.01 5.66 7.24
CA VAL A 214 0.22 4.40 7.96
C VAL A 214 0.84 3.31 7.06
N VAL A 215 0.34 3.17 5.83
CA VAL A 215 0.84 2.16 4.89
C VAL A 215 2.30 2.39 4.52
N HIS A 216 2.72 3.65 4.33
CA HIS A 216 4.11 3.95 3.99
C HIS A 216 5.03 3.55 5.14
N GLN A 217 4.64 3.90 6.38
CA GLN A 217 5.39 3.55 7.58
C GLN A 217 5.57 2.02 7.68
N GLY A 218 4.50 1.25 7.60
CA GLY A 218 4.61 -0.20 7.73
C GLY A 218 5.46 -0.86 6.63
N LEU A 219 5.43 -0.35 5.40
CA LEU A 219 6.20 -0.89 4.27
C LEU A 219 7.72 -0.90 4.53
N PHE A 220 8.28 0.18 5.10
CA PHE A 220 9.72 0.22 5.42
C PHE A 220 10.04 -0.20 6.86
N LEU A 221 9.06 -0.19 7.79
CA LEU A 221 9.29 -0.62 9.17
C LEU A 221 9.22 -2.13 9.35
N TYR A 222 8.50 -2.87 8.50
CA TYR A 222 8.44 -4.33 8.65
C TYR A 222 9.83 -4.99 8.60
N PRO A 223 10.70 -4.71 7.61
CA PRO A 223 12.06 -5.28 7.58
C PRO A 223 12.92 -4.85 8.76
N VAL A 224 12.73 -3.62 9.26
CA VAL A 224 13.41 -3.11 10.47
C VAL A 224 12.94 -3.87 11.71
N ALA A 225 11.65 -4.12 11.86
CA ALA A 225 11.11 -4.93 12.94
C ALA A 225 11.67 -6.36 12.91
N ARG A 226 11.83 -6.93 11.70
CA ARG A 226 12.48 -8.24 11.53
C ARG A 226 13.94 -8.20 11.97
N LEU A 227 14.70 -7.16 11.61
CA LEU A 227 16.07 -6.98 12.10
C LEU A 227 16.11 -6.94 13.64
N ILE A 228 15.25 -6.13 14.27
CA ILE A 228 15.17 -6.02 15.74
C ILE A 228 14.90 -7.39 16.38
N GLU A 229 13.90 -8.12 15.86
CA GLU A 229 13.55 -9.47 16.34
C GLU A 229 14.72 -10.44 16.20
N LEU A 230 15.41 -10.42 15.05
CA LEU A 230 16.56 -11.30 14.79
C LEU A 230 17.73 -11.03 15.73
N VAL A 231 18.05 -9.77 15.98
CA VAL A 231 19.11 -9.38 16.91
C VAL A 231 18.82 -9.89 18.32
N GLN A 232 17.57 -9.80 18.78
CA GLN A 232 17.16 -10.35 20.07
C GLN A 232 17.29 -11.89 20.12
N GLN A 233 16.96 -12.57 19.03
CA GLN A 233 16.94 -14.04 18.97
C GLN A 233 18.33 -14.66 18.74
N ARG A 234 19.26 -13.92 18.12
CA ARG A 234 20.57 -14.40 17.68
C ARG A 234 21.70 -13.62 18.37
N PRO A 235 22.31 -14.15 19.45
CA PRO A 235 23.37 -13.47 20.19
C PRO A 235 24.56 -13.03 19.33
N GLU A 236 24.86 -13.75 18.26
CA GLU A 236 25.94 -13.43 17.32
C GLU A 236 25.71 -12.12 16.54
N LEU A 237 24.46 -11.65 16.43
CA LEU A 237 24.12 -10.39 15.77
C LEU A 237 24.22 -9.18 16.72
N GLN A 238 24.33 -9.41 18.03
CA GLN A 238 24.29 -8.36 19.04
C GLN A 238 25.49 -7.40 18.95
N GLU A 239 26.68 -7.92 18.70
CA GLU A 239 27.90 -7.11 18.62
C GLU A 239 27.80 -6.04 17.51
N GLN A 240 27.21 -6.40 16.37
CA GLN A 240 27.13 -5.55 15.21
C GLN A 240 25.86 -4.68 15.18
N PHE A 241 24.71 -5.23 15.55
CA PHE A 241 23.40 -4.59 15.33
C PHE A 241 22.64 -4.27 16.62
N GLY A 242 23.17 -4.61 17.80
CA GLY A 242 22.47 -4.42 19.08
C GLY A 242 22.09 -2.96 19.36
N ALA A 243 23.02 -2.04 19.13
CA ALA A 243 22.78 -0.61 19.34
C ALA A 243 21.73 -0.04 18.37
N ASP A 244 21.79 -0.45 17.10
CA ASP A 244 20.82 -0.04 16.08
C ASP A 244 19.43 -0.60 16.42
N ALA A 245 19.33 -1.88 16.78
CA ALA A 245 18.07 -2.51 17.15
C ALA A 245 17.38 -1.80 18.33
N GLU A 246 18.15 -1.45 19.36
CA GLU A 246 17.65 -0.68 20.50
C GLU A 246 17.15 0.72 20.07
N GLN A 247 17.97 1.45 19.32
CA GLN A 247 17.63 2.79 18.84
C GLN A 247 16.38 2.79 17.96
N PHE A 248 16.29 1.82 17.05
CA PHE A 248 15.17 1.67 16.12
C PHE A 248 13.89 1.32 16.87
N LEU A 249 13.95 0.40 17.85
CA LEU A 249 12.80 0.05 18.66
C LEU A 249 12.29 1.25 19.47
N GLN A 250 13.19 2.03 20.08
CA GLN A 250 12.82 3.25 20.79
C GLN A 250 12.15 4.27 19.87
N PHE A 251 12.69 4.45 18.66
CA PHE A 251 12.10 5.33 17.65
C PHE A 251 10.70 4.86 17.24
N ILE A 252 10.52 3.56 16.99
CA ILE A 252 9.24 2.97 16.59
C ILE A 252 8.19 3.11 17.72
N ASN A 253 8.56 2.77 18.95
CA ASN A 253 7.67 2.94 20.12
C ASN A 253 7.18 4.39 20.21
N ARG A 254 8.12 5.34 20.21
CA ARG A 254 7.80 6.76 20.44
C ARG A 254 7.11 7.40 19.24
N ASN A 255 7.70 7.34 18.06
CA ASN A 255 7.30 8.18 16.93
C ASN A 255 6.29 7.52 16.00
N VAL A 256 6.15 6.19 16.06
CA VAL A 256 5.24 5.45 15.18
C VAL A 256 4.06 4.90 15.98
N PHE A 257 4.31 4.09 17.02
CA PHE A 257 3.23 3.46 17.78
C PHE A 257 2.38 4.51 18.52
N GLU A 258 3.00 5.30 19.40
CA GLU A 258 2.27 6.31 20.19
C GLU A 258 1.60 7.39 19.31
N LYS A 259 2.21 7.77 18.18
CA LYS A 259 1.62 8.74 17.25
C LYS A 259 0.32 8.19 16.63
N ASN A 260 0.37 6.99 16.07
CA ASN A 260 -0.78 6.40 15.39
C ASN A 260 -1.92 5.99 16.35
N GLU A 261 -1.64 5.77 17.64
CA GLU A 261 -2.68 5.47 18.64
C GLU A 261 -3.76 6.56 18.77
N ARG A 262 -3.47 7.80 18.35
CA ARG A 262 -4.45 8.90 18.36
C ARG A 262 -5.65 8.66 17.46
N ASP A 263 -5.44 7.89 16.40
CA ASP A 263 -6.46 7.49 15.43
C ASP A 263 -6.82 6.01 15.53
N TRP A 264 -6.48 5.37 16.66
CA TRP A 264 -6.95 4.02 16.94
C TRP A 264 -8.47 4.00 17.17
N LEU A 265 -9.15 3.08 16.49
CA LEU A 265 -10.56 2.78 16.71
C LEU A 265 -10.71 1.34 17.19
N ASP A 266 -11.14 1.19 18.45
CA ASP A 266 -11.57 -0.09 19.00
C ASP A 266 -13.02 -0.39 18.57
N MET A 267 -13.23 -1.54 17.95
CA MET A 267 -14.51 -2.03 17.42
C MET A 267 -15.01 -3.26 18.19
N GLY A 268 -14.52 -3.48 19.42
CA GLY A 268 -14.95 -4.56 20.30
C GLY A 268 -14.66 -5.94 19.72
N GLU A 269 -15.68 -6.80 19.64
CA GLU A 269 -15.54 -8.17 19.13
C GLU A 269 -15.11 -8.24 17.66
N MET A 270 -15.31 -7.16 16.89
CA MET A 270 -14.83 -7.09 15.51
C MET A 270 -13.32 -6.78 15.42
N GLY A 271 -12.66 -6.44 16.52
CA GLY A 271 -11.25 -6.04 16.54
C GLY A 271 -11.08 -4.53 16.55
N GLY A 272 -10.14 -4.00 15.77
CA GLY A 272 -9.85 -2.56 15.73
C GLY A 272 -8.88 -2.22 14.62
N ALA A 273 -8.84 -0.94 14.21
CA ALA A 273 -7.97 -0.45 13.15
C ALA A 273 -7.76 1.06 13.26
N TYR A 274 -6.76 1.58 12.56
CA TYR A 274 -6.53 3.02 12.46
C TYR A 274 -7.57 3.68 11.51
N ARG A 275 -8.00 4.89 11.84
CA ARG A 275 -8.82 5.74 10.95
C ARG A 275 -8.00 6.84 10.30
N SER A 276 -8.54 7.38 9.22
CA SER A 276 -7.99 8.58 8.58
C SER A 276 -8.22 9.77 9.51
N GLU A 277 -7.22 10.64 9.61
CA GLU A 277 -7.32 11.87 10.37
C GLU A 277 -8.52 12.73 9.91
N PRO A 278 -9.12 13.54 10.79
CA PRO A 278 -10.28 14.36 10.46
C PRO A 278 -9.91 15.63 9.67
N ARG A 279 -9.01 15.53 8.67
CA ARG A 279 -8.60 16.68 7.82
C ARG A 279 -9.51 16.85 6.63
N LEU A 280 -9.72 18.10 6.20
CA LEU A 280 -10.54 18.39 5.03
C LEU A 280 -9.91 17.89 3.72
N SER A 281 -8.57 17.90 3.67
CA SER A 281 -7.78 17.36 2.58
C SER A 281 -7.74 15.83 2.56
N GLU A 282 -8.16 15.14 3.62
CA GLU A 282 -8.33 13.68 3.55
C GLU A 282 -9.48 13.31 2.61
N ARG A 283 -9.28 12.24 1.84
CA ARG A 283 -10.30 11.78 0.89
C ARG A 283 -11.55 11.27 1.60
N GLN A 284 -11.33 10.55 2.71
CA GLN A 284 -12.38 9.92 3.52
C GLN A 284 -12.09 10.15 5.02
N PRO A 285 -12.20 11.40 5.52
CA PRO A 285 -11.84 11.72 6.89
C PRO A 285 -12.68 10.93 7.90
N ASN A 286 -12.07 10.54 9.02
CA ASN A 286 -12.72 9.82 10.13
C ASN A 286 -13.29 8.42 9.77
N ARG A 287 -12.96 7.86 8.60
CA ARG A 287 -13.23 6.45 8.28
C ARG A 287 -12.02 5.59 8.60
N VAL A 288 -12.24 4.33 9.00
CA VAL A 288 -11.16 3.32 9.07
C VAL A 288 -10.43 3.28 7.72
N ILE A 289 -9.10 3.27 7.77
CA ILE A 289 -8.29 3.21 6.56
C ILE A 289 -8.45 1.84 5.89
N PRO A 290 -8.27 1.75 4.56
CA PRO A 290 -8.35 0.48 3.82
C PRO A 290 -7.50 -0.65 4.42
N HIS A 291 -7.92 -1.90 4.19
CA HIS A 291 -7.31 -3.08 4.81
C HIS A 291 -5.81 -3.17 4.58
N ASN A 292 -5.42 -3.00 3.32
CA ASN A 292 -4.02 -2.98 2.90
C ASN A 292 -3.20 -1.86 3.55
N GLN A 293 -3.83 -0.78 4.04
CA GLN A 293 -3.09 0.31 4.64
C GLN A 293 -2.69 0.01 6.08
N TYR A 294 -3.64 -0.35 6.94
CA TYR A 294 -3.31 -0.69 8.33
C TYR A 294 -2.60 -2.06 8.42
N ALA A 295 -2.77 -2.94 7.44
CA ALA A 295 -2.14 -4.26 7.41
C ALA A 295 -0.62 -4.20 7.53
N GLU A 296 0.04 -3.21 6.92
CA GLU A 296 1.50 -3.10 7.01
C GLU A 296 1.97 -2.78 8.45
N LEU A 297 1.30 -1.89 9.18
CA LEU A 297 1.63 -1.69 10.61
C LEU A 297 1.20 -2.87 11.48
N ALA A 298 0.11 -3.57 11.15
CA ALA A 298 -0.26 -4.79 11.84
C ALA A 298 0.86 -5.84 11.75
N ARG A 299 1.54 -5.97 10.60
CA ARG A 299 2.72 -6.83 10.43
C ARG A 299 3.88 -6.39 11.33
N VAL A 300 4.16 -5.09 11.42
CA VAL A 300 5.19 -4.55 12.31
C VAL A 300 4.89 -4.93 13.77
N TRP A 301 3.66 -4.73 14.22
CA TRP A 301 3.25 -5.06 15.59
C TRP A 301 3.27 -6.57 15.86
N LEU A 302 2.87 -7.40 14.89
CA LEU A 302 3.00 -8.85 14.96
C LEU A 302 4.45 -9.28 15.19
N VAL A 303 5.41 -8.60 14.55
CA VAL A 303 6.85 -8.85 14.75
C VAL A 303 7.31 -8.40 16.12
N LEU A 304 7.02 -7.16 16.49
CA LEU A 304 7.55 -6.54 17.70
C LEU A 304 6.85 -7.00 19.00
N GLN A 305 5.68 -7.63 18.95
CA GLN A 305 4.91 -7.98 20.15
C GLN A 305 5.66 -8.81 21.20
N ASN A 306 6.70 -9.56 20.79
CA ASN A 306 7.50 -10.41 21.67
C ASN A 306 8.94 -9.88 21.88
N VAL A 307 9.23 -8.68 21.38
CA VAL A 307 10.54 -8.04 21.55
C VAL A 307 10.59 -7.34 22.90
N GLU A 308 11.65 -7.55 23.66
CA GLU A 308 11.89 -6.89 24.94
C GLU A 308 11.99 -5.37 24.73
N GLY A 309 11.25 -4.61 25.53
CA GLY A 309 11.17 -3.15 25.40
C GLY A 309 10.15 -2.67 24.35
N ALA A 310 9.49 -3.55 23.61
CA ALA A 310 8.39 -3.15 22.73
C ALA A 310 7.20 -2.59 23.53
N HIS A 311 6.45 -1.66 22.93
CA HIS A 311 5.32 -1.05 23.61
C HIS A 311 4.26 -2.11 23.98
N PRO A 312 3.76 -2.12 25.23
CA PRO A 312 2.95 -3.23 25.76
C PRO A 312 1.61 -3.45 25.04
N LEU A 313 1.11 -2.45 24.31
CA LEU A 313 -0.13 -2.56 23.52
C LEU A 313 0.07 -3.14 22.12
N MET A 314 1.31 -3.32 21.63
CA MET A 314 1.55 -3.81 20.26
C MET A 314 0.90 -5.17 20.00
N ALA A 315 1.02 -6.12 20.93
CA ALA A 315 0.39 -7.44 20.82
C ALA A 315 -1.14 -7.32 20.64
N GLN A 316 -1.78 -6.49 21.47
CA GLN A 316 -3.22 -6.27 21.41
C GLN A 316 -3.63 -5.62 20.09
N ARG A 317 -2.92 -4.57 19.65
CA ARG A 317 -3.22 -3.86 18.40
C ARG A 317 -3.04 -4.73 17.17
N ALA A 318 -1.98 -5.54 17.15
CA ALA A 318 -1.74 -6.53 16.10
C ALA A 318 -2.93 -7.50 15.97
N GLU A 319 -3.30 -8.13 17.08
CA GLU A 319 -4.41 -9.09 17.13
C GLU A 319 -5.74 -8.44 16.73
N GLN A 320 -6.05 -7.24 17.24
CA GLN A 320 -7.26 -6.50 16.90
C GLN A 320 -7.35 -6.15 15.40
N MET A 321 -6.25 -5.75 14.76
CA MET A 321 -6.22 -5.48 13.31
C MET A 321 -6.35 -6.76 12.47
N VAL A 322 -5.72 -7.86 12.89
CA VAL A 322 -5.87 -9.17 12.24
C VAL A 322 -7.32 -9.66 12.36
N ARG A 323 -7.94 -9.51 13.53
CA ARG A 323 -9.36 -9.85 13.76
C ARG A 323 -10.28 -9.02 12.88
N TYR A 324 -10.01 -7.72 12.78
CA TYR A 324 -10.78 -6.83 11.94
C TYR A 324 -10.68 -7.21 10.47
N PHE A 325 -9.48 -7.53 9.97
CA PHE A 325 -9.34 -8.06 8.62
C PHE A 325 -10.09 -9.39 8.44
N LYS A 326 -9.89 -10.36 9.34
CA LYS A 326 -10.52 -11.70 9.26
C LYS A 326 -12.05 -11.63 9.27
N SER A 327 -12.65 -10.71 10.02
CA SER A 327 -14.12 -10.51 10.02
C SER A 327 -14.68 -9.96 8.70
N HIS A 328 -13.82 -9.53 7.78
CA HIS A 328 -14.16 -8.99 6.46
C HIS A 328 -13.60 -9.83 5.30
N VAL A 329 -13.11 -11.03 5.60
CA VAL A 329 -12.76 -12.05 4.60
C VAL A 329 -13.99 -12.96 4.40
N TYR A 330 -14.44 -13.07 3.16
CA TYR A 330 -15.62 -13.83 2.79
C TYR A 330 -15.25 -15.17 2.14
N LEU A 331 -16.01 -16.21 2.43
CA LEU A 331 -15.86 -17.53 1.83
C LEU A 331 -16.61 -17.59 0.49
N ASP A 332 -15.89 -17.97 -0.56
CA ASP A 332 -16.45 -18.52 -1.79
C ASP A 332 -16.57 -20.04 -1.62
N GLU A 333 -17.80 -20.52 -1.39
CA GLU A 333 -18.09 -21.94 -1.18
C GLU A 333 -17.83 -22.81 -2.42
N GLU A 334 -17.90 -22.24 -3.63
CA GLU A 334 -17.71 -22.99 -4.88
C GLU A 334 -16.24 -23.37 -5.07
N ASN A 335 -15.34 -22.42 -4.80
CA ASN A 335 -13.90 -22.62 -4.97
C ASN A 335 -13.17 -23.02 -3.67
N ASP A 336 -13.86 -22.99 -2.53
CA ASP A 336 -13.28 -23.03 -1.18
C ASP A 336 -12.14 -22.01 -1.06
N ALA A 337 -12.45 -20.78 -1.46
CA ALA A 337 -11.50 -19.69 -1.59
C ALA A 337 -11.94 -18.46 -0.78
N TYR A 338 -11.00 -17.57 -0.51
CA TYR A 338 -11.30 -16.30 0.15
C TYR A 338 -11.30 -15.11 -0.81
N TYR A 339 -12.22 -14.19 -0.59
CA TYR A 339 -12.22 -12.88 -1.25
C TYR A 339 -12.57 -11.80 -0.22
N TRP A 340 -12.12 -10.57 -0.45
CA TRP A 340 -12.36 -9.46 0.46
C TRP A 340 -12.43 -8.14 -0.29
N ARG A 341 -13.06 -7.16 0.36
CA ARG A 341 -13.18 -5.80 -0.18
C ARG A 341 -11.92 -5.01 0.11
N TYR A 342 -11.70 -3.92 -0.63
CA TYR A 342 -10.60 -2.99 -0.36
C TYR A 342 -10.70 -2.34 1.03
N SER A 343 -11.93 -2.12 1.51
CA SER A 343 -12.21 -1.48 2.79
C SER A 343 -13.62 -1.75 3.24
N ASN A 344 -13.82 -1.81 4.56
CA ASN A 344 -15.13 -1.88 5.19
C ASN A 344 -15.28 -0.75 6.22
N TRP A 345 -16.49 -0.21 6.33
CA TRP A 345 -16.87 0.79 7.32
C TRP A 345 -18.37 0.70 7.60
N ILE A 346 -18.85 1.36 8.66
CA ILE A 346 -20.28 1.54 8.92
C ILE A 346 -20.56 3.05 8.98
N GLU A 347 -21.36 3.55 8.05
CA GLU A 347 -21.76 4.95 7.97
C GLU A 347 -23.27 5.06 8.20
N PHE A 348 -23.66 5.74 9.28
CA PHE A 348 -25.06 5.87 9.72
C PHE A 348 -25.81 4.55 9.92
N GLY A 349 -25.10 3.49 10.29
CA GLY A 349 -25.68 2.14 10.49
C GLY A 349 -25.72 1.29 9.22
N GLU A 350 -25.31 1.84 8.08
CA GLU A 350 -25.24 1.12 6.79
C GLU A 350 -23.79 0.78 6.41
N PRO A 351 -23.55 -0.29 5.64
CA PRO A 351 -22.22 -0.60 5.12
C PRO A 351 -21.65 0.56 4.28
N GLY A 352 -20.51 1.09 4.72
CA GLY A 352 -19.73 2.10 4.02
C GLY A 352 -18.46 1.52 3.41
N HIS A 353 -17.96 2.15 2.35
CA HIS A 353 -16.72 1.76 1.65
C HIS A 353 -15.89 3.00 1.30
N TYR A 354 -14.56 2.85 1.20
CA TYR A 354 -13.64 3.94 0.85
C TYR A 354 -13.86 4.40 -0.61
N PHE A 355 -14.14 3.44 -1.50
CA PHE A 355 -14.57 3.67 -2.88
C PHE A 355 -16.00 3.14 -3.09
N ALA A 356 -16.26 2.41 -4.18
CA ALA A 356 -17.54 1.77 -4.44
C ALA A 356 -17.72 0.47 -3.65
N ALA A 357 -18.97 0.07 -3.41
CA ALA A 357 -19.31 -1.12 -2.61
C ALA A 357 -18.90 -2.46 -3.25
N ASP A 358 -18.76 -2.47 -4.57
CA ASP A 358 -18.29 -3.61 -5.38
C ASP A 358 -16.77 -3.56 -5.61
N ARG A 359 -16.03 -2.70 -4.89
CA ARG A 359 -14.57 -2.63 -4.97
C ARG A 359 -13.92 -3.73 -4.13
N TYR A 360 -13.81 -4.92 -4.72
CA TYR A 360 -12.96 -5.99 -4.21
C TYR A 360 -11.48 -5.66 -4.37
N GLU A 361 -10.65 -6.27 -3.55
CA GLU A 361 -9.23 -5.97 -3.52
C GLU A 361 -8.54 -6.34 -4.84
N SER A 362 -7.63 -5.48 -5.27
CA SER A 362 -6.80 -5.70 -6.45
C SER A 362 -5.64 -6.66 -6.17
N THR A 363 -5.09 -7.32 -7.18
CA THR A 363 -3.89 -8.17 -6.99
C THR A 363 -2.72 -7.42 -6.36
N GLY A 364 -2.54 -6.15 -6.76
CA GLY A 364 -1.41 -5.31 -6.36
C GLY A 364 -1.48 -4.91 -4.89
N TYR A 365 -2.65 -4.49 -4.40
CA TYR A 365 -2.82 -4.17 -2.98
C TYR A 365 -3.09 -5.41 -2.12
N GLY A 366 -3.78 -6.42 -2.65
CA GLY A 366 -3.97 -7.72 -1.99
C GLY A 366 -2.65 -8.43 -1.69
N ASN A 367 -1.59 -8.11 -2.42
CA ASN A 367 -0.22 -8.50 -2.08
C ASN A 367 0.15 -8.14 -0.63
N ILE A 368 -0.30 -6.99 -0.12
CA ILE A 368 -0.05 -6.51 1.24
C ILE A 368 -0.87 -7.32 2.25
N ASP A 369 -2.16 -7.51 1.97
CA ASP A 369 -3.06 -8.28 2.82
C ASP A 369 -2.60 -9.73 2.98
N ILE A 370 -2.09 -10.33 1.89
CA ILE A 370 -1.52 -11.68 1.95
C ILE A 370 -0.30 -11.71 2.87
N LYS A 371 0.58 -10.70 2.84
CA LYS A 371 1.71 -10.65 3.79
C LYS A 371 1.24 -10.55 5.24
N LEU A 372 0.11 -9.89 5.52
CA LEU A 372 -0.48 -9.85 6.85
C LEU A 372 -0.91 -11.25 7.31
N VAL A 373 -1.71 -11.95 6.50
CA VAL A 373 -2.23 -13.28 6.91
C VAL A 373 -1.12 -14.31 7.00
N VAL A 374 -0.10 -14.23 6.13
CA VAL A 374 1.10 -15.08 6.22
C VAL A 374 1.84 -14.85 7.54
N GLU A 375 2.10 -13.59 7.91
CA GLU A 375 2.80 -13.26 9.17
C GLU A 375 1.95 -13.65 10.40
N ALA A 376 0.64 -13.40 10.36
CA ALA A 376 -0.29 -13.76 11.42
C ALA A 376 -0.33 -15.27 11.65
N THR A 377 -0.47 -16.07 10.59
CA THR A 377 -0.47 -17.54 10.68
C THR A 377 0.85 -18.07 11.22
N ARG A 378 2.00 -17.57 10.73
CA ARG A 378 3.33 -17.98 11.23
C ARG A 378 3.52 -17.71 12.72
N ARG A 379 2.81 -16.73 13.26
CA ARG A 379 2.85 -16.35 14.69
C ARG A 379 1.70 -16.94 15.50
N GLY A 380 0.85 -17.75 14.89
CA GLY A 380 -0.30 -18.36 15.57
C GLY A 380 -1.41 -17.37 15.95
N VAL A 381 -1.53 -16.25 15.22
CA VAL A 381 -2.53 -15.21 15.48
C VAL A 381 -3.72 -15.36 14.53
N LEU A 382 -4.81 -15.92 15.06
CA LEU A 382 -6.16 -16.04 14.48
C LEU A 382 -6.32 -16.83 13.18
N PHE A 383 -5.42 -16.71 12.20
CA PHE A 383 -5.45 -17.49 10.96
C PHE A 383 -4.79 -18.85 11.15
N THR A 384 -5.35 -19.87 10.48
CA THR A 384 -4.91 -21.27 10.54
C THR A 384 -4.40 -21.77 9.19
N ASP A 385 -3.81 -22.97 9.14
CA ASP A 385 -3.43 -23.59 7.87
C ASP A 385 -4.63 -23.85 6.94
N GLU A 386 -5.83 -24.09 7.50
CA GLU A 386 -7.07 -24.20 6.73
C GLU A 386 -7.42 -22.86 6.05
N ASP A 387 -7.30 -21.75 6.79
CA ASP A 387 -7.48 -20.42 6.20
C ASP A 387 -6.45 -20.16 5.08
N MET A 388 -5.20 -20.56 5.28
CA MET A 388 -4.15 -20.37 4.30
C MET A 388 -4.39 -21.19 3.04
N GLN A 389 -4.95 -22.39 3.15
CA GLN A 389 -5.36 -23.17 1.98
C GLN A 389 -6.47 -22.45 1.18
N ARG A 390 -7.37 -21.71 1.84
CA ARG A 390 -8.39 -20.90 1.14
C ARG A 390 -7.78 -19.69 0.42
N PHE A 391 -6.78 -19.04 1.00
CA PHE A 391 -6.02 -17.99 0.29
C PHE A 391 -5.21 -18.56 -0.89
N VAL A 392 -4.66 -19.76 -0.77
CA VAL A 392 -4.06 -20.49 -1.90
C VAL A 392 -5.09 -20.75 -2.99
N ASN A 393 -6.30 -21.19 -2.64
CA ASN A 393 -7.37 -21.44 -3.59
C ASN A 393 -7.81 -20.15 -4.30
N THR A 394 -7.83 -19.00 -3.61
CA THR A 394 -8.01 -17.69 -4.25
C THR A 394 -7.01 -17.48 -5.37
N TRP A 395 -5.73 -17.75 -5.11
CA TRP A 395 -4.66 -17.57 -6.07
C TRP A 395 -4.73 -18.56 -7.24
N LEU A 396 -4.87 -19.85 -6.93
CA LEU A 396 -4.70 -20.94 -7.91
C LEU A 396 -6.01 -21.35 -8.60
N ARG A 397 -7.17 -21.13 -8.00
CA ARG A 397 -8.47 -21.54 -8.58
C ARG A 397 -9.25 -20.36 -9.13
N VAL A 398 -9.20 -19.22 -8.45
CA VAL A 398 -10.01 -18.04 -8.79
C VAL A 398 -9.23 -17.06 -9.67
N MET A 399 -8.01 -16.71 -9.28
CA MET A 399 -7.23 -15.66 -9.94
C MET A 399 -6.37 -16.15 -11.10
N TRP A 400 -5.89 -17.39 -11.10
CA TRP A 400 -5.02 -17.89 -12.16
C TRP A 400 -5.80 -18.21 -13.44
N ASN A 401 -5.29 -17.76 -14.60
CA ASN A 401 -5.83 -18.04 -15.93
C ASN A 401 -5.76 -19.52 -16.36
N GLN A 402 -5.24 -20.42 -15.52
CA GLN A 402 -5.04 -21.85 -15.81
C GLN A 402 -4.11 -22.13 -17.00
N ASP A 403 -3.29 -21.16 -17.39
CA ASP A 403 -2.24 -21.33 -18.40
C ASP A 403 -0.90 -21.60 -17.69
N GLU A 404 -0.34 -22.80 -17.89
CA GLU A 404 0.95 -23.19 -17.31
C GLU A 404 2.17 -22.65 -18.07
N ASP A 405 1.98 -22.26 -19.34
CA ASP A 405 3.05 -21.72 -20.15
C ASP A 405 3.21 -20.22 -19.96
N THR A 406 2.09 -19.51 -19.85
CA THR A 406 2.04 -18.07 -19.60
C THR A 406 1.12 -17.77 -18.42
N PRO A 407 1.54 -18.10 -17.18
CA PRO A 407 0.69 -17.91 -16.02
C PRO A 407 0.46 -16.43 -15.74
N LEU A 408 -0.81 -16.04 -15.73
CA LEU A 408 -1.26 -14.70 -15.40
C LEU A 408 -2.40 -14.74 -14.39
N MET A 409 -2.47 -13.70 -13.59
CA MET A 409 -3.44 -13.55 -12.52
C MET A 409 -4.44 -12.45 -12.86
N ALA A 410 -5.70 -12.69 -12.52
CA ALA A 410 -6.79 -11.73 -12.63
C ALA A 410 -6.48 -10.48 -11.80
N ALA A 411 -6.99 -9.32 -12.23
CA ALA A 411 -6.71 -8.03 -11.61
C ALA A 411 -7.22 -7.88 -10.17
N ARG A 412 -8.10 -8.76 -9.70
CA ARG A 412 -8.79 -8.68 -8.40
C ARG A 412 -8.97 -10.06 -7.77
N VAL A 413 -9.12 -10.07 -6.45
CA VAL A 413 -9.20 -11.30 -5.62
C VAL A 413 -10.49 -12.11 -5.82
N ASP A 414 -11.50 -11.49 -6.41
CA ASP A 414 -12.76 -12.12 -6.84
C ASP A 414 -12.65 -12.75 -8.25
N GLY A 415 -11.46 -12.76 -8.86
CA GLY A 415 -11.23 -13.30 -10.20
C GLY A 415 -11.70 -12.38 -11.34
N ILE A 416 -12.21 -11.17 -11.04
CA ILE A 416 -12.74 -10.25 -12.05
C ILE A 416 -11.64 -9.34 -12.60
N GLY A 417 -11.72 -9.07 -13.90
CA GLY A 417 -10.84 -8.12 -14.61
C GLY A 417 -9.88 -8.80 -15.58
N ALA A 418 -8.98 -8.03 -16.17
CA ALA A 418 -8.01 -8.57 -17.11
C ALA A 418 -6.96 -9.45 -16.39
N PHE A 419 -6.58 -10.54 -17.04
CA PHE A 419 -5.41 -11.33 -16.63
C PHE A 419 -4.16 -10.60 -17.12
N GLY A 420 -3.36 -10.12 -16.17
CA GLY A 420 -2.14 -9.37 -16.47
C GLY A 420 -1.19 -9.23 -15.28
N SER A 421 -1.64 -9.62 -14.09
CA SER A 421 -0.80 -9.64 -12.89
C SER A 421 0.14 -10.84 -12.93
N SER A 422 1.39 -10.62 -12.52
CA SER A 422 2.43 -11.66 -12.50
C SER A 422 2.31 -12.56 -11.26
N PRO A 423 2.57 -13.88 -11.37
CA PRO A 423 2.69 -14.75 -10.22
C PRO A 423 3.93 -14.44 -9.36
N LEU A 424 4.91 -13.69 -9.87
CA LEU A 424 6.10 -13.21 -9.14
C LEU A 424 5.81 -11.98 -8.27
N THR A 425 4.74 -12.03 -7.50
CA THR A 425 4.37 -10.95 -6.59
C THR A 425 4.66 -11.40 -5.15
N THR A 426 5.57 -10.71 -4.45
CA THR A 426 6.24 -11.22 -3.23
C THR A 426 5.31 -11.77 -2.14
N GLY A 427 4.23 -11.08 -1.80
CA GLY A 427 3.23 -11.53 -0.82
C GLY A 427 2.55 -12.81 -1.28
N TRP A 428 1.99 -12.81 -2.49
CA TRP A 428 1.36 -14.00 -3.08
C TRP A 428 2.34 -15.18 -3.22
N ALA A 429 3.59 -14.92 -3.58
CA ALA A 429 4.63 -15.95 -3.73
C ALA A 429 4.97 -16.68 -2.42
N GLN A 430 4.67 -16.09 -1.26
CA GLN A 430 4.84 -16.75 0.04
C GLN A 430 3.81 -17.84 0.32
N LEU A 431 2.68 -17.86 -0.41
CA LEU A 431 1.70 -18.94 -0.32
C LEU A 431 2.28 -20.31 -0.74
N SER A 432 3.44 -20.30 -1.38
CA SER A 432 4.26 -21.49 -1.66
C SER A 432 4.65 -22.32 -0.41
N GLN A 433 4.56 -21.74 0.79
CA GLN A 433 4.69 -22.49 2.04
C GLN A 433 3.57 -23.52 2.23
N TRP A 434 2.36 -23.24 1.71
CA TRP A 434 1.20 -24.12 1.84
C TRP A 434 0.96 -24.93 0.56
N ASP A 435 1.26 -24.38 -0.62
CA ASP A 435 1.12 -25.11 -1.89
C ASP A 435 2.30 -24.85 -2.86
N PRO A 436 3.15 -25.87 -3.14
CA PRO A 436 4.29 -25.74 -4.04
C PRO A 436 3.96 -25.27 -5.46
N LYS A 437 2.71 -25.43 -5.95
CA LYS A 437 2.31 -24.96 -7.28
C LYS A 437 2.48 -23.44 -7.42
N VAL A 438 2.32 -22.69 -6.33
CA VAL A 438 2.58 -21.24 -6.30
C VAL A 438 4.02 -20.93 -6.70
N TYR A 439 4.99 -21.67 -6.16
CA TYR A 439 6.41 -21.54 -6.52
C TYR A 439 6.66 -21.95 -7.97
N GLU A 440 6.01 -23.00 -8.47
CA GLU A 440 6.18 -23.46 -9.85
C GLU A 440 5.74 -22.39 -10.87
N LEU A 441 4.60 -21.72 -10.64
CA LEU A 441 4.14 -20.63 -11.51
C LEU A 441 5.05 -19.40 -11.44
N ALA A 442 5.54 -19.07 -10.23
CA ALA A 442 6.52 -18.01 -10.03
C ALA A 442 7.84 -18.32 -10.77
N LEU A 443 8.37 -19.54 -10.63
CA LEU A 443 9.60 -19.99 -11.28
C LEU A 443 9.48 -19.99 -12.81
N LYS A 444 8.34 -20.42 -13.36
CA LYS A 444 8.07 -20.36 -14.79
C LYS A 444 8.18 -18.92 -15.31
N THR A 445 7.55 -17.98 -14.60
CA THR A 445 7.60 -16.56 -14.97
C THR A 445 9.00 -15.98 -14.82
N PHE A 446 9.73 -16.37 -13.77
CA PHE A 446 11.10 -15.92 -13.52
C PHE A 446 12.04 -16.39 -14.65
N SER A 447 11.96 -17.67 -14.99
CA SER A 447 12.81 -18.28 -16.01
C SER A 447 12.55 -17.72 -17.41
N ALA A 448 11.36 -17.17 -17.66
CA ALA A 448 10.99 -16.54 -18.92
C ALA A 448 11.45 -15.07 -19.05
N GLN A 449 11.87 -14.43 -17.95
CA GLN A 449 12.35 -13.05 -17.96
C GLN A 449 13.78 -12.95 -18.51
N PRO A 450 14.13 -11.81 -19.15
CA PRO A 450 15.53 -11.51 -19.46
C PRO A 450 16.36 -11.34 -18.17
N GLU A 451 17.69 -11.52 -18.25
CA GLU A 451 18.58 -11.56 -17.08
C GLU A 451 18.50 -10.30 -16.19
N ASP A 452 18.33 -9.12 -16.79
CA ASP A 452 18.20 -7.86 -16.06
C ASP A 452 16.91 -7.82 -15.21
N LYS A 453 15.82 -8.40 -15.72
CA LYS A 453 14.55 -8.52 -15.01
C LYS A 453 14.55 -9.64 -13.98
N GLN A 454 15.30 -10.71 -14.25
CA GLN A 454 15.53 -11.77 -13.26
C GLN A 454 16.23 -11.21 -12.03
N ALA A 455 17.29 -10.41 -12.19
CA ALA A 455 18.00 -9.81 -11.06
C ALA A 455 17.04 -9.08 -10.10
N GLU A 456 16.10 -8.29 -10.64
CA GLU A 456 15.07 -7.60 -9.85
C GLU A 456 14.16 -8.54 -9.05
N ALA A 457 13.83 -9.70 -9.61
CA ALA A 457 12.92 -10.67 -9.02
C ALA A 457 13.60 -11.70 -8.10
N VAL A 458 14.94 -11.72 -8.00
CA VAL A 458 15.71 -12.66 -7.18
C VAL A 458 15.18 -12.78 -5.74
N PRO A 459 14.95 -11.68 -4.98
CA PRO A 459 14.48 -11.77 -3.60
C PRO A 459 13.14 -12.51 -3.48
N THR A 460 12.22 -12.27 -4.43
CA THR A 460 10.91 -12.93 -4.45
C THR A 460 11.04 -14.43 -4.75
N ILE A 461 11.82 -14.80 -5.78
CA ILE A 461 11.90 -16.21 -6.19
C ILE A 461 12.69 -17.04 -5.17
N LEU A 462 13.76 -16.51 -4.57
CA LEU A 462 14.52 -17.20 -3.54
C LEU A 462 13.68 -17.41 -2.28
N LEU A 463 12.94 -16.38 -1.84
CA LEU A 463 12.00 -16.52 -0.73
C LEU A 463 10.95 -17.59 -1.04
N SER A 464 10.32 -17.55 -2.22
CA SER A 464 9.31 -18.53 -2.62
C SER A 464 9.88 -19.96 -2.67
N ALA A 465 11.10 -20.13 -3.17
CA ALA A 465 11.80 -21.42 -3.19
C ALA A 465 12.07 -21.94 -1.76
N ALA A 466 12.54 -21.07 -0.86
CA ALA A 466 12.75 -21.42 0.54
C ALA A 466 11.43 -21.84 1.22
N ARG A 467 10.35 -21.09 0.99
CA ARG A 467 9.01 -21.42 1.52
C ARG A 467 8.48 -22.75 0.99
N ALA A 468 8.71 -23.07 -0.28
CA ALA A 468 8.36 -24.36 -0.86
C ALA A 468 9.31 -25.53 -0.47
N GLY A 469 10.30 -25.31 0.41
CA GLY A 469 11.27 -26.33 0.80
C GLY A 469 12.23 -26.75 -0.32
N ARG A 470 12.46 -25.87 -1.31
CA ARG A 470 13.35 -26.12 -2.46
C ARG A 470 14.77 -25.62 -2.24
N ILE A 471 14.97 -24.79 -1.22
CA ILE A 471 16.28 -24.43 -0.69
C ILE A 471 16.38 -25.10 0.70
N PRO A 472 17.46 -25.82 1.01
CA PRO A 472 17.66 -26.37 2.34
C PRO A 472 17.61 -25.25 3.39
N ALA A 473 16.95 -25.50 4.53
CA ALA A 473 17.20 -24.68 5.71
C ALA A 473 18.69 -24.83 6.05
N GLN A 474 19.42 -23.71 6.08
CA GLN A 474 20.84 -23.72 6.42
C GLN A 474 21.03 -23.84 7.93
#